data_AF-A0A2A6E1I8-F1
#
_entry.id   AF-A0A2A6E1I8-F1
#
_cell.length_a   1.000
_cell.length_b   1.000
_cell.length_c   1.000
_cell.angle_alpha   90.00
_cell.angle_beta   90.00
_cell.angle_gamma   90.00
#
_symmetry.space_group_name_H-M   'P 1'
#
loop_
_entity.id
_entity.type
_entity.pdbx_description
1 polymer ?
#
loop_
_entity_poly.entity_id
_entity_poly.type
_entity_poly.pdbx_seq_one_letter_code
_entity_poly.pdbx_strand_id
1 'polypeptide(L)'
;MLVSVVRVAVAVLLQVWLTAACYVRTFGRTPKRPGTLLISNHAHDLDGIAVPSRLVLEAPLFGRHRFVASRRLFEPGFLTTRFPSLTPWISRLDMSSFFRAMGALPLENEPLYRPIASYAHEIRLHFGNRTVGEVFSENVAEALSVSSDTAIDEIWSPPKIRKAQTPIGPTALREPFRSELRRALRRDVEAQLAAIVQELKSGCIVYLTPEGRLTRDGRLCRFREAFERLVREASACHLAAIAYDPFARRRLSVYVRFVPLPPDADPAVALRCARPVTVGQLLADWLADRPSSPFTGEEAARAVLERLSALPKSAFIVPELCRNPNRVVLRALAAMTARGFLVRRSGMFARSEIRTDRRFPHVTDIWAYQRNAFRETLDALTALSATP
;
A
#
# COMPACT_ATOMS: atom_id res chain seq x y z
N MET A 1 0.08 16.02 25.75
CA MET A 1 -0.42 17.15 24.93
C MET A 1 0.46 17.41 23.70
N LEU A 2 1.78 17.64 23.86
CA LEU A 2 2.70 17.94 22.75
C LEU A 2 2.70 16.90 21.61
N VAL A 3 2.72 15.60 21.94
CA VAL A 3 2.68 14.52 20.93
C VAL A 3 1.41 14.58 20.09
N SER A 4 0.26 14.85 20.69
CA SER A 4 -1.01 14.98 19.96
C SER A 4 -0.99 16.18 19.00
N VAL A 5 -0.40 17.31 19.42
CA VAL A 5 -0.25 18.50 18.56
C VAL A 5 0.63 18.18 17.35
N VAL A 6 1.78 17.53 17.57
CA VAL A 6 2.67 17.11 16.48
C VAL A 6 1.97 16.15 15.53
N ARG A 7 1.21 15.18 16.06
CA ARG A 7 0.45 14.22 15.24
C ARG A 7 -0.55 14.90 14.33
N VAL A 8 -1.31 15.86 14.87
CA VAL A 8 -2.29 16.64 14.10
C VAL A 8 -1.59 17.49 13.06
N ALA A 9 -0.50 18.19 13.42
CA ALA A 9 0.26 19.01 12.48
C ALA A 9 0.80 18.18 11.30
N VAL A 10 1.40 17.02 11.57
CA VAL A 10 1.86 16.10 10.52
C VAL A 10 0.69 15.61 9.67
N ALA A 11 -0.45 15.24 10.28
CA ALA A 11 -1.63 14.82 9.53
C ALA A 11 -2.19 15.93 8.62
N VAL A 12 -2.20 17.19 9.08
CA VAL A 12 -2.58 18.35 8.26
C VAL A 12 -1.62 18.51 7.08
N LEU A 13 -0.31 18.49 7.33
CA LEU A 13 0.70 18.63 6.28
C LEU A 13 0.58 17.53 5.22
N LEU A 14 0.42 16.28 5.65
CA LEU A 14 0.20 15.14 4.76
C LEU A 14 -1.09 15.28 3.97
N GLN A 15 -2.18 15.76 4.58
CA GLN A 15 -3.46 15.95 3.91
C GLN A 15 -3.40 17.09 2.88
N VAL A 16 -2.71 18.20 3.18
CA VAL A 16 -2.46 19.29 2.23
C VAL A 16 -1.65 18.77 1.04
N TRP A 17 -0.57 18.03 1.30
CA TRP A 17 0.21 17.43 0.22
C TRP A 17 -0.61 16.45 -0.62
N LEU A 18 -1.38 15.55 0.01
CA LEU A 18 -2.27 14.62 -0.68
C LEU A 18 -3.31 15.35 -1.52
N THR A 19 -3.93 16.40 -1.01
CA THR A 19 -4.94 17.19 -1.72
C THR A 19 -4.35 18.14 -2.77
N ALA A 20 -3.03 18.32 -2.81
CA ALA A 20 -2.29 18.94 -3.91
C ALA A 20 -1.83 17.93 -4.98
N ALA A 21 -1.43 16.72 -4.58
CA ALA A 21 -0.95 15.66 -5.47
C ALA A 21 -2.09 14.84 -6.11
N CYS A 22 -3.08 14.41 -5.29
CA CYS A 22 -4.15 13.48 -5.65
C CYS A 22 -5.57 14.02 -5.45
N TYR A 23 -6.52 13.58 -6.28
CA TYR A 23 -7.94 13.80 -6.05
C TYR A 23 -8.47 12.73 -5.10
N VAL A 24 -8.54 13.05 -3.81
CA VAL A 24 -8.98 12.10 -2.77
C VAL A 24 -10.47 12.27 -2.48
N ARG A 25 -11.21 11.17 -2.46
CA ARG A 25 -12.61 11.10 -2.01
C ARG A 25 -12.79 9.96 -1.03
N THR A 26 -13.44 10.26 0.08
CA THR A 26 -13.77 9.29 1.13
C THR A 26 -15.29 9.10 1.19
N PHE A 27 -15.72 7.87 1.44
CA PHE A 27 -17.12 7.48 1.53
C PHE A 27 -17.34 6.62 2.77
N GLY A 28 -18.57 6.64 3.29
CA GLY A 28 -18.90 5.95 4.54
C GLY A 28 -18.44 6.69 5.79
N ARG A 29 -18.66 6.06 6.95
CA ARG A 29 -18.26 6.60 8.24
C ARG A 29 -17.01 5.86 8.71
N THR A 30 -16.04 6.60 9.22
CA THR A 30 -14.89 6.01 9.89
C THR A 30 -15.30 5.30 11.18
N PRO A 31 -14.54 4.27 11.59
CA PRO A 31 -14.84 3.57 12.83
C PRO A 31 -14.65 4.51 14.03
N LYS A 32 -15.59 4.44 14.97
CA LYS A 32 -15.53 5.14 16.26
C LYS A 32 -15.49 4.20 17.46
N ARG A 33 -15.79 2.91 17.26
CA ARG A 33 -15.84 1.91 18.33
C ARG A 33 -14.42 1.63 18.86
N PRO A 34 -14.18 1.71 20.17
CA PRO A 34 -12.88 1.35 20.75
C PRO A 34 -12.49 -0.09 20.42
N GLY A 35 -11.20 -0.36 20.22
CA GLY A 35 -10.69 -1.70 19.93
C GLY A 35 -11.08 -2.21 18.55
N THR A 36 -11.26 -1.29 17.59
CA THR A 36 -11.59 -1.65 16.20
C THR A 36 -10.32 -1.94 15.40
N LEU A 37 -10.33 -3.04 14.65
CA LEU A 37 -9.36 -3.31 13.61
C LEU A 37 -9.84 -2.74 12.28
N LEU A 38 -9.09 -1.80 11.71
CA LEU A 38 -9.35 -1.20 10.41
C LEU A 38 -8.43 -1.83 9.34
N ILE A 39 -9.04 -2.51 8.39
CA ILE A 39 -8.38 -3.38 7.43
C ILE A 39 -8.43 -2.71 6.05
N SER A 40 -7.28 -2.51 5.41
CA SER A 40 -7.20 -1.91 4.07
C SER A 40 -6.47 -2.81 3.10
N ASN A 41 -6.81 -2.72 1.81
CA ASN A 41 -5.97 -3.29 0.76
C ASN A 41 -4.71 -2.43 0.62
N HIS A 42 -3.63 -3.04 0.11
CA HIS A 42 -2.36 -2.38 -0.13
C HIS A 42 -2.14 -2.16 -1.63
N ALA A 43 -2.92 -1.25 -2.21
CA ALA A 43 -2.88 -0.96 -3.62
C ALA A 43 -1.77 0.02 -4.01
N HIS A 44 -1.37 0.92 -3.10
CA HIS A 44 -0.38 1.96 -3.37
C HIS A 44 0.27 2.44 -2.06
N ASP A 45 1.49 2.97 -2.15
CA ASP A 45 2.16 3.64 -1.02
C ASP A 45 1.34 4.76 -0.36
N LEU A 46 0.39 5.35 -1.07
CA LEU A 46 -0.46 6.42 -0.54
C LEU A 46 -1.49 5.90 0.48
N ASP A 47 -1.75 4.59 0.54
CA ASP A 47 -2.68 3.99 1.50
C ASP A 47 -2.26 4.35 2.94
N GLY A 48 -0.96 4.21 3.22
CA GLY A 48 -0.33 4.51 4.52
C GLY A 48 -0.28 6.00 4.86
N ILE A 49 -0.72 6.88 3.96
CA ILE A 49 -0.82 8.33 4.19
C ILE A 49 -2.29 8.75 4.23
N ALA A 50 -3.09 8.36 3.22
CA ALA A 50 -4.44 8.83 3.01
C ALA A 50 -5.40 8.39 4.12
N VAL A 51 -5.33 7.13 4.54
CA VAL A 51 -6.20 6.63 5.61
C VAL A 51 -5.73 7.13 6.99
N PRO A 52 -4.45 6.99 7.37
CA PRO A 52 -3.98 7.45 8.67
C PRO A 52 -4.18 8.95 8.93
N SER A 53 -3.81 9.82 7.98
CA SER A 53 -3.99 11.27 8.15
C SER A 53 -5.45 11.65 8.31
N ARG A 54 -6.36 11.03 7.53
CA ARG A 54 -7.80 11.27 7.66
C ARG A 54 -8.34 10.88 9.04
N LEU A 55 -7.95 9.70 9.55
CA LEU A 55 -8.39 9.23 10.87
C LEU A 55 -7.94 10.17 11.99
N VAL A 56 -6.69 10.63 11.95
CA VAL A 56 -6.17 11.61 12.93
C VAL A 56 -6.96 12.91 12.88
N LEU A 57 -7.30 13.41 11.69
CA LEU A 57 -8.01 14.69 11.55
C LEU A 57 -9.49 14.61 11.92
N GLU A 58 -10.13 13.45 11.82
CA GLU A 58 -11.53 13.29 12.24
C GLU A 58 -11.71 13.09 13.75
N ALA A 59 -10.68 12.62 14.45
CA ALA A 59 -10.70 12.41 15.90
C ALA A 59 -9.39 12.88 16.59
N PRO A 60 -9.01 14.17 16.45
CA PRO A 60 -7.70 14.68 16.85
C PRO A 60 -7.46 14.61 18.36
N LEU A 61 -8.52 14.71 19.16
CA LEU A 61 -8.45 14.71 20.63
C LEU A 61 -8.37 13.31 21.24
N PHE A 62 -8.65 12.25 20.46
CA PHE A 62 -8.84 10.92 21.04
C PHE A 62 -7.62 10.02 21.00
N GLY A 63 -6.50 10.36 20.34
CA GLY A 63 -5.18 9.72 20.47
C GLY A 63 -5.08 8.19 20.23
N ARG A 64 -6.21 7.52 20.01
CA ARG A 64 -6.45 6.08 20.00
C ARG A 64 -6.16 5.44 18.66
N HIS A 65 -5.72 6.19 17.66
CA HIS A 65 -5.34 5.62 16.38
C HIS A 65 -3.91 5.08 16.46
N ARG A 66 -3.74 3.84 15.99
CA ARG A 66 -2.44 3.22 15.74
C ARG A 66 -2.39 2.74 14.30
N PHE A 67 -1.20 2.77 13.72
CA PHE A 67 -1.00 2.38 12.33
C PHE A 67 0.10 1.33 12.29
N VAL A 68 -0.21 0.14 11.80
CA VAL A 68 0.80 -0.89 11.59
C VAL A 68 1.59 -0.52 10.33
N ALA A 69 2.91 -0.49 10.47
CA ALA A 69 3.84 -0.22 9.38
C ALA A 69 4.91 -1.30 9.32
N SER A 70 5.55 -1.45 8.15
CA SER A 70 6.70 -2.33 7.99
C SER A 70 7.75 -2.03 9.07
N ARG A 71 8.32 -3.08 9.68
CA ARG A 71 9.46 -2.98 10.61
C ARG A 71 10.58 -2.10 10.03
N ARG A 72 10.80 -2.17 8.71
CA ARG A 72 11.83 -1.40 8.00
C ARG A 72 11.69 0.12 8.18
N LEU A 73 10.48 0.64 8.42
CA LEU A 73 10.27 2.07 8.72
C LEU A 73 11.01 2.52 9.99
N PHE A 74 11.30 1.58 10.89
CA PHE A 74 11.98 1.76 12.16
C PHE A 74 13.46 1.34 12.08
N GLU A 75 14.02 1.28 10.88
CA GLU A 75 15.42 0.93 10.68
C GLU A 75 16.18 2.11 10.05
N PRO A 76 17.45 2.32 10.42
CA PRO A 76 18.26 3.40 9.86
C PRO A 76 18.43 3.23 8.34
N GLY A 77 18.35 4.35 7.63
CA GLY A 77 18.51 4.40 6.18
C GLY A 77 17.26 4.05 5.39
N PHE A 78 16.15 3.64 6.01
CA PHE A 78 14.91 3.39 5.29
C PHE A 78 14.43 4.59 4.46
N LEU A 79 14.58 5.81 4.99
CA LEU A 79 14.15 7.02 4.30
C LEU A 79 14.89 7.28 2.98
N THR A 80 16.10 6.71 2.78
CA THR A 80 16.81 6.87 1.51
C THR A 80 16.07 6.22 0.35
N THR A 81 15.19 5.24 0.63
CA THR A 81 14.32 4.62 -0.38
C THR A 81 13.21 5.56 -0.86
N ARG A 82 12.80 6.52 -0.01
CA ARG A 82 11.72 7.47 -0.29
C ARG A 82 12.26 8.81 -0.80
N PHE A 83 13.44 9.21 -0.33
CA PHE A 83 14.07 10.50 -0.66
C PHE A 83 15.52 10.29 -1.11
N PRO A 84 15.76 9.68 -2.29
CA PRO A 84 17.10 9.33 -2.75
C PRO A 84 18.03 10.54 -2.93
N SER A 85 17.49 11.73 -3.22
CA SER A 85 18.24 12.99 -3.30
C SER A 85 18.79 13.46 -1.95
N LEU A 86 18.17 13.07 -0.84
CA LEU A 86 18.56 13.44 0.52
C LEU A 86 19.46 12.40 1.20
N THR A 87 19.88 11.37 0.46
CA THR A 87 20.69 10.24 1.00
C THR A 87 21.84 10.68 1.90
N PRO A 88 22.67 11.69 1.57
CA PRO A 88 23.81 12.08 2.42
C PRO A 88 23.42 12.53 3.84
N TRP A 89 22.18 12.98 4.04
CA TRP A 89 21.69 13.59 5.27
C TRP A 89 20.88 12.60 6.12
N ILE A 90 20.30 11.57 5.48
CA ILE A 90 19.32 10.68 6.12
C ILE A 90 19.77 9.21 6.15
N SER A 91 20.94 8.87 5.61
CA SER A 91 21.38 7.47 5.47
C SER A 91 21.55 6.74 6.80
N ARG A 92 21.92 7.47 7.86
CA ARG A 92 22.09 6.95 9.22
C ARG A 92 20.94 7.35 10.16
N LEU A 93 19.97 8.12 9.68
CA LEU A 93 18.90 8.64 10.51
C LEU A 93 17.97 7.49 10.93
N ASP A 94 17.88 7.29 12.24
CA ASP A 94 16.88 6.41 12.86
C ASP A 94 15.68 7.25 13.31
N MET A 95 14.55 7.06 12.64
CA MET A 95 13.29 7.74 12.96
C MET A 95 12.32 6.89 13.79
N SER A 96 12.80 5.78 14.38
CA SER A 96 11.96 4.86 15.15
C SER A 96 11.15 5.56 16.24
N SER A 97 11.81 6.38 17.05
CA SER A 97 11.16 7.10 18.15
C SER A 97 10.10 8.08 17.64
N PHE A 98 10.37 8.74 16.51
CA PHE A 98 9.40 9.62 15.88
C PHE A 98 8.18 8.85 15.39
N PHE A 99 8.36 7.74 14.66
CA PHE A 99 7.24 6.94 14.17
C PHE A 99 6.42 6.32 15.30
N ARG A 100 7.06 5.85 16.38
CA ARG A 100 6.35 5.40 17.59
C ARG A 100 5.54 6.52 18.22
N ALA A 101 6.12 7.72 18.35
CA ALA A 101 5.39 8.89 18.86
C ALA A 101 4.19 9.27 17.96
N MET A 102 4.31 9.06 16.65
CA MET A 102 3.22 9.24 15.69
C MET A 102 2.12 8.16 15.79
N GLY A 103 2.31 7.13 16.59
CA GLY A 103 1.40 6.02 16.79
C GLY A 103 1.61 4.87 15.79
N ALA A 104 2.76 4.79 15.13
CA ALA A 104 3.09 3.68 14.27
C ALA A 104 3.58 2.48 15.09
N LEU A 105 3.13 1.28 14.72
CA LEU A 105 3.51 0.00 15.32
C LEU A 105 4.29 -0.82 14.29
N PRO A 106 5.50 -1.31 14.61
CA PRO A 106 6.26 -2.14 13.68
C PRO A 106 5.62 -3.52 13.56
N LEU A 107 5.55 -4.02 12.32
CA LEU A 107 5.30 -5.43 12.04
C LEU A 107 6.21 -5.89 10.90
N GLU A 108 6.92 -6.99 11.08
CA GLU A 108 7.73 -7.59 10.01
C GLU A 108 6.85 -7.98 8.82
N ASN A 109 7.23 -7.50 7.65
CA ASN A 109 6.50 -7.78 6.41
C ASN A 109 7.32 -8.55 5.36
N GLU A 110 8.63 -8.74 5.51
CA GLU A 110 9.47 -9.42 4.52
C GLU A 110 10.48 -10.37 5.18
N PRO A 111 10.04 -11.39 5.96
CA PRO A 111 10.95 -12.20 6.79
C PRO A 111 11.96 -13.04 6.00
N LEU A 112 11.68 -13.32 4.72
CA LEU A 112 12.52 -14.16 3.86
C LEU A 112 13.53 -13.38 3.01
N TYR A 113 13.23 -12.12 2.68
CA TYR A 113 14.06 -11.31 1.80
C TYR A 113 14.11 -9.89 2.34
N ARG A 114 15.15 -9.58 3.11
CA ARG A 114 15.35 -8.26 3.73
C ARG A 114 16.53 -7.56 3.06
N PRO A 115 16.55 -6.21 3.06
CA PRO A 115 17.73 -5.48 2.66
C PRO A 115 18.98 -5.89 3.43
N ILE A 116 20.14 -5.81 2.77
CA ILE A 116 21.44 -5.99 3.42
C ILE A 116 21.57 -5.04 4.62
N ALA A 117 21.14 -3.78 4.48
CA ALA A 117 21.16 -2.79 5.56
C ALA A 117 20.32 -3.22 6.78
N SER A 118 19.17 -3.88 6.57
CA SER A 118 18.32 -4.38 7.65
C SER A 118 19.01 -5.52 8.41
N TYR A 119 19.61 -6.47 7.71
CA TYR A 119 20.40 -7.53 8.37
C TYR A 119 21.59 -6.96 9.13
N ALA A 120 22.34 -6.04 8.51
CA ALA A 120 23.45 -5.35 9.17
C ALA A 120 22.99 -4.63 10.44
N HIS A 121 21.80 -4.01 10.43
CA HIS A 121 21.23 -3.34 11.60
C HIS A 121 21.05 -4.31 12.77
N GLU A 122 20.38 -5.44 12.52
CA GLU A 122 20.12 -6.45 13.55
C GLU A 122 21.42 -7.06 14.07
N ILE A 123 22.38 -7.35 13.18
CA ILE A 123 23.67 -7.88 13.60
C ILE A 123 24.42 -6.88 14.48
N ARG A 124 24.39 -5.60 14.11
CA ARG A 124 25.02 -4.55 14.92
C ARG A 124 24.40 -4.45 16.31
N LEU A 125 23.06 -4.58 16.41
CA LEU A 125 22.35 -4.53 17.69
C LEU A 125 22.66 -5.73 18.59
N HIS A 126 22.79 -6.93 18.02
CA HIS A 126 22.94 -8.16 18.80
C HIS A 126 24.40 -8.61 19.01
N PHE A 127 25.29 -8.30 18.06
CA PHE A 127 26.66 -8.82 18.00
C PHE A 127 27.74 -7.74 17.91
N GLY A 128 27.34 -6.46 17.90
CA GLY A 128 28.25 -5.33 17.74
C GLY A 128 28.71 -5.12 16.29
N ASN A 129 29.67 -4.22 16.11
CA ASN A 129 30.14 -3.81 14.79
C ASN A 129 31.15 -4.83 14.22
N ARG A 130 30.63 -5.86 13.56
CA ARG A 130 31.40 -6.92 12.88
C ARG A 130 31.89 -6.48 11.49
N THR A 131 32.73 -7.28 10.86
CA THR A 131 33.10 -7.07 9.45
C THR A 131 32.07 -7.71 8.50
N VAL A 132 32.03 -7.24 7.26
CA VAL A 132 31.15 -7.79 6.22
C VAL A 132 31.47 -9.27 5.95
N GLY A 133 32.76 -9.64 5.93
CA GLY A 133 33.23 -11.00 5.66
C GLY A 133 32.96 -11.99 6.78
N GLU A 134 32.88 -11.51 8.03
CA GLU A 134 32.43 -12.34 9.17
C GLU A 134 30.95 -12.69 9.04
N VAL A 135 30.12 -11.74 8.63
CA VAL A 135 28.66 -11.82 8.73
C VAL A 135 28.00 -12.36 7.46
N PHE A 136 28.48 -11.93 6.30
CA PHE A 136 27.83 -12.17 5.02
C PHE A 136 28.66 -13.07 4.09
N SER A 137 28.00 -13.73 3.14
CA SER A 137 28.65 -14.42 2.03
C SER A 137 29.42 -13.43 1.14
N GLU A 138 30.42 -13.90 0.41
CA GLU A 138 31.25 -13.07 -0.49
C GLU A 138 30.43 -12.29 -1.52
N ASN A 139 29.36 -12.88 -2.06
CA ASN A 139 28.44 -12.22 -3.00
C ASN A 139 27.85 -10.91 -2.45
N VAL A 140 27.69 -10.79 -1.13
CA VAL A 140 27.17 -9.55 -0.51
C VAL A 140 28.25 -8.47 -0.46
N ALA A 141 29.50 -8.84 -0.17
CA ALA A 141 30.62 -7.90 -0.22
C ALA A 141 30.81 -7.35 -1.64
N GLU A 142 30.70 -8.23 -2.66
CA GLU A 142 30.72 -7.85 -4.07
C GLU A 142 29.54 -6.91 -4.42
N ALA A 143 28.31 -7.27 -4.02
CA ALA A 143 27.12 -6.47 -4.27
C ALA A 143 27.19 -5.07 -3.63
N LEU A 144 27.85 -4.94 -2.47
CA LEU A 144 28.13 -3.65 -1.83
C LEU A 144 29.35 -2.94 -2.44
N SER A 145 30.19 -3.66 -3.17
CA SER A 145 31.51 -3.25 -3.66
C SER A 145 32.42 -2.77 -2.52
N VAL A 146 32.59 -3.65 -1.53
CA VAL A 146 33.40 -3.41 -0.33
C VAL A 146 34.32 -4.59 -0.05
N SER A 147 35.43 -4.35 0.68
CA SER A 147 36.28 -5.43 1.18
C SER A 147 35.57 -6.21 2.29
N SER A 148 35.88 -7.50 2.43
CA SER A 148 35.44 -8.35 3.54
C SER A 148 35.77 -7.76 4.92
N ASP A 149 36.85 -6.98 5.05
CA ASP A 149 37.25 -6.35 6.32
C ASP A 149 36.45 -5.08 6.65
N THR A 150 35.59 -4.62 5.74
CA THR A 150 34.76 -3.43 5.94
C THR A 150 33.82 -3.65 7.12
N ALA A 151 33.75 -2.69 8.05
CA ALA A 151 32.82 -2.78 9.17
C ALA A 151 31.36 -2.61 8.70
N ILE A 152 30.42 -3.35 9.31
CA ILE A 152 29.01 -3.29 8.94
C ILE A 152 28.37 -1.90 9.15
N ASP A 153 28.86 -1.10 10.10
CA ASP A 153 28.49 0.33 10.25
C ASP A 153 28.66 1.13 8.94
N GLU A 154 29.70 0.82 8.17
CA GLU A 154 29.95 1.58 6.95
C GLU A 154 28.86 1.38 5.89
N ILE A 155 28.03 0.35 6.00
CA ILE A 155 26.92 0.07 5.08
C ILE A 155 25.95 1.25 4.99
N TRP A 156 25.77 2.03 6.07
CA TRP A 156 24.93 3.23 6.05
C TRP A 156 25.62 4.49 5.52
N SER A 157 26.86 4.39 5.02
CA SER A 157 27.48 5.49 4.30
C SER A 157 26.71 5.80 3.00
N PRO A 158 26.66 7.07 2.55
CA PRO A 158 25.87 7.46 1.37
C PRO A 158 26.13 6.64 0.08
N PRO A 159 27.37 6.25 -0.28
CA PRO A 159 27.58 5.44 -1.48
C PRO A 159 27.12 3.98 -1.31
N LYS A 160 27.20 3.44 -0.09
CA LYS A 160 26.93 2.01 0.19
C LYS A 160 25.44 1.75 0.47
N ILE A 161 24.75 2.68 1.14
CA ILE A 161 23.35 2.48 1.58
C ILE A 161 22.41 2.22 0.41
N ARG A 162 22.64 2.83 -0.76
CA ARG A 162 21.81 2.60 -1.96
C ARG A 162 21.88 1.15 -2.42
N LYS A 163 23.09 0.58 -2.47
CA LYS A 163 23.30 -0.84 -2.80
C LYS A 163 22.78 -1.75 -1.70
N ALA A 164 22.92 -1.32 -0.45
CA ALA A 164 22.46 -2.07 0.72
C ALA A 164 20.93 -2.18 0.85
N GLN A 165 20.15 -1.42 0.07
CA GLN A 165 18.70 -1.61 -0.05
C GLN A 165 18.31 -2.85 -0.86
N THR A 166 19.28 -3.52 -1.51
CA THR A 166 19.04 -4.76 -2.26
C THR A 166 18.55 -5.87 -1.33
N PRO A 167 17.38 -6.49 -1.59
CA PRO A 167 16.89 -7.61 -0.80
C PRO A 167 17.75 -8.85 -0.98
N ILE A 168 18.14 -9.50 0.12
CA ILE A 168 18.87 -10.77 0.14
C ILE A 168 18.16 -11.80 1.02
N GLY A 169 18.34 -13.07 0.70
CA GLY A 169 17.82 -14.18 1.51
C GLY A 169 18.68 -14.43 2.76
N PRO A 170 18.14 -15.14 3.78
CA PRO A 170 18.90 -15.47 4.99
C PRO A 170 20.09 -16.39 4.72
N THR A 171 20.14 -17.06 3.56
CA THR A 171 21.29 -17.89 3.14
C THR A 171 22.54 -17.05 2.83
N ALA A 172 22.38 -15.75 2.60
CA ALA A 172 23.50 -14.82 2.43
C ALA A 172 24.19 -14.45 3.76
N LEU A 173 23.66 -14.91 4.90
CA LEU A 173 24.28 -14.78 6.22
C LEU A 173 25.08 -16.04 6.55
N ARG A 174 26.28 -15.85 7.10
CA ARG A 174 27.12 -16.92 7.65
C ARG A 174 26.58 -17.37 9.01
N GLU A 175 26.94 -18.58 9.43
CA GLU A 175 26.72 -19.02 10.82
C GLU A 175 27.77 -18.37 11.75
N PRO A 176 27.45 -18.10 13.02
CA PRO A 176 26.19 -18.41 13.74
C PRO A 176 25.07 -17.37 13.54
N PHE A 177 25.39 -16.25 12.88
CA PHE A 177 24.50 -15.08 12.73
C PHE A 177 23.16 -15.41 12.10
N ARG A 178 23.15 -16.26 11.07
CA ARG A 178 21.94 -16.72 10.39
C ARG A 178 20.95 -17.39 11.35
N SER A 179 21.42 -18.37 12.13
CA SER A 179 20.56 -19.13 13.05
C SER A 179 20.06 -18.27 14.21
N GLU A 180 20.89 -17.35 14.70
CA GLU A 180 20.50 -16.42 15.75
C GLU A 180 19.49 -15.39 15.29
N LEU A 181 19.69 -14.77 14.13
CA LEU A 181 18.73 -13.80 13.58
C LEU A 181 17.39 -14.44 13.26
N ARG A 182 17.34 -15.69 12.77
CA ARG A 182 16.07 -16.40 12.58
C ARG A 182 15.31 -16.58 13.89
N ARG A 183 16.00 -16.95 14.97
CA ARG A 183 15.41 -17.08 16.31
C ARG A 183 14.94 -15.73 16.86
N ALA A 184 15.75 -14.69 16.73
CA ALA A 184 15.41 -13.34 17.14
C ALA A 184 14.19 -12.81 16.38
N LEU A 185 14.18 -12.93 15.06
CA LEU A 185 13.07 -12.48 14.21
C LEU A 185 11.75 -13.12 14.59
N ARG A 186 11.72 -14.44 14.84
CA ARG A 186 10.50 -15.12 15.29
C ARG A 186 9.98 -14.55 16.61
N ARG A 187 10.87 -14.33 17.59
CA ARG A 187 10.49 -13.72 18.88
C ARG A 187 9.97 -12.29 18.70
N ASP A 188 10.61 -11.52 17.83
CA ASP A 188 10.22 -10.14 17.59
C ASP A 188 8.86 -10.04 16.90
N VAL A 189 8.55 -10.92 15.94
CA VAL A 189 7.24 -10.94 15.29
C VAL A 189 6.15 -11.26 16.30
N GLU A 190 6.36 -12.23 17.19
CA GLU A 190 5.42 -12.54 18.26
C GLU A 190 5.23 -11.35 19.23
N ALA A 191 6.32 -10.68 19.61
CA ALA A 191 6.27 -9.50 20.45
C ALA A 191 5.54 -8.33 19.78
N GLN A 192 5.76 -8.11 18.49
CA GLN A 192 5.08 -7.10 17.68
C GLN A 192 3.58 -7.38 17.59
N LEU A 193 3.18 -8.62 17.31
CA LEU A 193 1.78 -9.03 17.29
C LEU A 193 1.12 -8.87 18.66
N ALA A 194 1.80 -9.29 19.73
CA ALA A 194 1.32 -9.10 21.09
C ALA A 194 1.10 -7.62 21.42
N ALA A 195 2.03 -6.74 21.04
CA ALA A 195 1.89 -5.30 21.22
C ALA A 195 0.67 -4.74 20.46
N ILE A 196 0.43 -5.17 19.23
CA ILE A 196 -0.75 -4.75 18.45
C ILE A 196 -2.04 -5.22 19.14
N VAL A 197 -2.09 -6.46 19.62
CA VAL A 197 -3.23 -6.99 20.37
C VAL A 197 -3.49 -6.19 21.64
N GLN A 198 -2.44 -5.80 22.37
CA GLN A 198 -2.58 -4.95 23.56
C GLN A 198 -3.17 -3.57 23.23
N GLU A 199 -2.79 -2.97 22.10
CA GLU A 199 -3.38 -1.71 21.66
C GLU A 199 -4.87 -1.87 21.29
N LEU A 200 -5.27 -2.98 20.65
CA LEU A 200 -6.69 -3.28 20.42
C LEU A 200 -7.45 -3.41 21.75
N LYS A 201 -6.90 -4.17 22.71
CA LYS A 201 -7.50 -4.37 24.05
C LYS A 201 -7.60 -3.09 24.87
N SER A 202 -6.65 -2.17 24.71
CA SER A 202 -6.69 -0.84 25.34
C SER A 202 -7.71 0.12 24.70
N GLY A 203 -8.41 -0.33 23.66
CA GLY A 203 -9.45 0.44 22.99
C GLY A 203 -8.95 1.27 21.81
N CYS A 204 -7.72 1.06 21.33
CA CYS A 204 -7.23 1.72 20.14
C CYS A 204 -7.93 1.23 18.85
N ILE A 205 -8.02 2.12 17.87
CA ILE A 205 -8.35 1.78 16.50
C ILE A 205 -7.03 1.52 15.77
N VAL A 206 -6.81 0.28 15.38
CA VAL A 206 -5.57 -0.14 14.71
C VAL A 206 -5.83 -0.27 13.22
N TYR A 207 -5.14 0.53 12.41
CA TYR A 207 -5.12 0.42 10.96
C TYR A 207 -3.99 -0.50 10.49
N LEU A 208 -4.26 -1.40 9.55
CA LEU A 208 -3.23 -2.21 8.91
C LEU A 208 -3.59 -2.64 7.48
N THR A 209 -2.57 -3.03 6.73
CA THR A 209 -2.69 -3.67 5.41
C THR A 209 -2.22 -5.14 5.49
N PRO A 210 -3.15 -6.12 5.52
CA PRO A 210 -2.83 -7.50 5.91
C PRO A 210 -2.01 -8.28 4.86
N GLU A 211 -1.93 -7.76 3.63
CA GLU A 211 -1.08 -8.28 2.55
C GLU A 211 0.42 -8.13 2.87
N GLY A 212 0.79 -7.03 3.55
CA GLY A 212 2.16 -6.65 3.87
C GLY A 212 3.05 -6.32 2.65
N ARG A 213 2.51 -6.32 1.43
CA ARG A 213 3.19 -5.90 0.20
C ARG A 213 2.22 -5.23 -0.75
N LEU A 214 2.72 -4.34 -1.60
CA LEU A 214 1.91 -3.70 -2.63
C LEU A 214 1.49 -4.71 -3.69
N THR A 215 0.24 -4.62 -4.15
CA THR A 215 -0.19 -5.33 -5.36
C THR A 215 0.54 -4.78 -6.59
N ARG A 216 0.95 -5.69 -7.49
CA ARG A 216 1.65 -5.36 -8.74
C ARG A 216 0.76 -5.53 -9.97
N ASP A 217 -0.28 -6.33 -9.86
CA ASP A 217 -1.17 -6.72 -10.95
C ASP A 217 -2.62 -6.26 -10.74
N GLY A 218 -2.91 -5.54 -9.65
CA GLY A 218 -4.23 -5.02 -9.31
C GLY A 218 -5.09 -5.97 -8.47
N ARG A 219 -4.64 -7.20 -8.21
CA ARG A 219 -5.37 -8.16 -7.36
C ARG A 219 -4.98 -8.01 -5.89
N LEU A 220 -5.90 -8.33 -5.00
CA LEU A 220 -5.64 -8.43 -3.57
C LEU A 220 -4.73 -9.64 -3.32
N CYS A 221 -3.58 -9.42 -2.68
CA CYS A 221 -2.72 -10.50 -2.22
C CYS A 221 -3.39 -11.29 -1.10
N ARG A 222 -2.88 -12.51 -0.86
CA ARG A 222 -3.26 -13.32 0.30
C ARG A 222 -2.94 -12.57 1.59
N PHE A 223 -3.89 -12.61 2.53
CA PHE A 223 -3.68 -12.09 3.87
C PHE A 223 -2.78 -13.03 4.66
N ARG A 224 -1.90 -12.46 5.49
CA ARG A 224 -0.98 -13.25 6.32
C ARG A 224 -1.73 -13.95 7.44
N GLU A 225 -1.32 -15.15 7.79
CA GLU A 225 -1.94 -15.95 8.87
C GLU A 225 -1.97 -15.19 10.21
N ALA A 226 -0.92 -14.43 10.51
CA ALA A 226 -0.86 -13.59 11.71
C ALA A 226 -2.03 -12.59 11.84
N PHE A 227 -2.70 -12.25 10.73
CA PHE A 227 -3.86 -11.37 10.71
C PHE A 227 -5.10 -11.98 11.37
N GLU A 228 -5.30 -13.29 11.27
CA GLU A 228 -6.48 -13.97 11.85
C GLU A 228 -6.52 -13.83 13.38
N ARG A 229 -5.35 -13.83 14.01
CA ARG A 229 -5.22 -13.51 15.44
C ARG A 229 -5.73 -12.10 15.74
N LEU A 230 -5.39 -11.10 14.93
CA LEU A 230 -5.81 -9.72 15.15
C LEU A 230 -7.32 -9.55 14.96
N VAL A 231 -7.92 -10.23 13.98
CA VAL A 231 -9.37 -10.21 13.75
C VAL A 231 -10.13 -10.75 14.97
N ARG A 232 -9.67 -11.88 15.53
CA ARG A 232 -10.29 -12.51 16.72
C ARG A 232 -10.20 -11.65 17.98
N GLU A 233 -9.10 -10.91 18.15
CA GLU A 233 -8.86 -10.08 19.33
C GLU A 233 -9.51 -8.68 19.23
N ALA A 234 -9.96 -8.28 18.04
CA ALA A 234 -10.62 -7.00 17.83
C ALA A 234 -12.08 -7.05 18.32
N SER A 235 -12.54 -5.97 18.97
CA SER A 235 -13.95 -5.89 19.41
C SER A 235 -14.92 -5.63 18.25
N ALA A 236 -14.38 -5.13 17.14
CA ALA A 236 -15.07 -4.91 15.88
C ALA A 236 -14.05 -4.82 14.75
N CYS A 237 -14.47 -5.14 13.54
CA CYS A 237 -13.68 -4.94 12.34
C CYS A 237 -14.36 -3.92 11.42
N HIS A 238 -13.55 -3.12 10.72
CA HIS A 238 -13.97 -2.22 9.65
C HIS A 238 -13.03 -2.37 8.48
N LEU A 239 -13.53 -2.10 7.29
CA LEU A 239 -12.77 -2.06 6.06
C LEU A 239 -12.54 -0.61 5.65
N ALA A 240 -11.35 -0.31 5.14
CA ALA A 240 -11.05 0.85 4.32
C ALA A 240 -10.72 0.33 2.92
N ALA A 241 -11.74 0.14 2.08
CA ALA A 241 -11.55 -0.36 0.73
C ALA A 241 -11.10 0.80 -0.18
N ILE A 242 -9.93 0.65 -0.80
CA ILE A 242 -9.28 1.70 -1.59
C ILE A 242 -9.22 1.30 -3.07
N ALA A 243 -9.62 2.21 -3.94
CA ALA A 243 -9.41 2.11 -5.38
C ALA A 243 -8.66 3.35 -5.90
N TYR A 244 -7.69 3.12 -6.78
CA TYR A 244 -6.97 4.17 -7.47
C TYR A 244 -7.38 4.21 -8.94
N ASP A 245 -7.62 5.42 -9.46
CA ASP A 245 -7.91 5.62 -10.87
C ASP A 245 -6.89 6.60 -11.50
N PRO A 246 -5.90 6.08 -12.26
CA PRO A 246 -4.94 6.90 -12.97
C PRO A 246 -5.55 7.60 -14.19
N PHE A 247 -6.71 7.14 -14.68
CA PHE A 247 -7.32 7.55 -15.94
C PHE A 247 -8.42 8.59 -15.76
N ALA A 248 -9.17 8.59 -14.66
CA ALA A 248 -10.35 9.45 -14.46
C ALA A 248 -10.09 10.96 -14.65
N ARG A 249 -8.88 11.43 -14.32
CA ARG A 249 -8.50 12.85 -14.22
C ARG A 249 -7.00 13.06 -14.45
N ARG A 250 -6.54 14.31 -14.57
CA ARG A 250 -5.11 14.69 -14.65
C ARG A 250 -4.30 14.38 -13.38
N ARG A 251 -4.95 14.44 -12.22
CA ARG A 251 -4.37 14.03 -10.93
C ARG A 251 -4.80 12.58 -10.64
N LEU A 252 -3.98 11.83 -9.89
CA LEU A 252 -4.36 10.49 -9.46
C LEU A 252 -5.63 10.57 -8.61
N SER A 253 -6.66 9.81 -8.95
CA SER A 253 -7.88 9.75 -8.13
C SER A 253 -7.75 8.62 -7.12
N VAL A 254 -8.06 8.91 -5.86
CA VAL A 254 -7.99 7.96 -4.74
C VAL A 254 -9.36 7.93 -4.09
N TYR A 255 -10.00 6.76 -4.14
CA TYR A 255 -11.32 6.55 -3.59
C TYR A 255 -11.20 5.61 -2.40
N VAL A 256 -11.60 6.07 -1.22
CA VAL A 256 -11.60 5.28 0.02
C VAL A 256 -13.03 5.09 0.47
N ARG A 257 -13.44 3.85 0.73
CA ARG A 257 -14.76 3.54 1.28
C ARG A 257 -14.59 2.83 2.62
N PHE A 258 -15.16 3.43 3.67
CA PHE A 258 -15.25 2.82 4.99
C PHE A 258 -16.55 2.04 5.13
N VAL A 259 -16.46 0.77 5.49
CA VAL A 259 -17.63 -0.09 5.78
C VAL A 259 -17.37 -0.96 7.01
N PRO A 260 -18.37 -1.22 7.85
CA PRO A 260 -18.25 -2.22 8.90
C PRO A 260 -18.06 -3.61 8.29
N LEU A 261 -17.23 -4.44 8.92
CA LEU A 261 -17.09 -5.86 8.56
C LEU A 261 -18.02 -6.69 9.46
N PRO A 262 -18.98 -7.45 8.90
CA PRO A 262 -19.77 -8.39 9.69
C PRO A 262 -18.88 -9.45 10.37
N PRO A 263 -19.21 -9.91 11.59
CA PRO A 263 -18.36 -10.84 12.35
C PRO A 263 -18.01 -12.14 11.60
N ASP A 264 -18.95 -12.68 10.82
CA ASP A 264 -18.81 -13.96 10.12
C ASP A 264 -18.33 -13.82 8.67
N ALA A 265 -18.05 -12.60 8.21
CA ALA A 265 -17.62 -12.35 6.84
C ALA A 265 -16.10 -12.56 6.68
N ASP A 266 -15.69 -13.26 5.61
CA ASP A 266 -14.29 -13.32 5.21
C ASP A 266 -13.79 -11.88 4.90
N PRO A 267 -12.79 -11.36 5.65
CA PRO A 267 -12.30 -10.01 5.46
C PRO A 267 -11.76 -9.73 4.05
N ALA A 268 -11.13 -10.71 3.40
CA ALA A 268 -10.58 -10.56 2.05
C ALA A 268 -11.69 -10.47 1.00
N VAL A 269 -12.69 -11.34 1.08
CA VAL A 269 -13.87 -11.30 0.19
C VAL A 269 -14.64 -10.01 0.40
N ALA A 270 -14.93 -9.65 1.64
CA ALA A 270 -15.65 -8.43 1.98
C ALA A 270 -14.91 -7.17 1.49
N LEU A 271 -13.58 -7.14 1.56
CA LEU A 271 -12.76 -6.04 1.06
C LEU A 271 -12.79 -5.93 -0.47
N ARG A 272 -12.78 -7.05 -1.19
CA ARG A 272 -12.99 -7.07 -2.65
C ARG A 272 -14.37 -6.52 -3.00
N CYS A 273 -15.43 -7.00 -2.35
CA CYS A 273 -16.81 -6.51 -2.57
C CYS A 273 -16.98 -5.03 -2.22
N ALA A 274 -16.26 -4.55 -1.20
CA ALA A 274 -16.35 -3.16 -0.76
C ALA A 274 -15.61 -2.17 -1.68
N ARG A 275 -14.69 -2.65 -2.53
CA ARG A 275 -13.82 -1.82 -3.38
C ARG A 275 -14.65 -0.92 -4.31
N PRO A 276 -14.36 0.39 -4.37
CA PRO A 276 -15.04 1.28 -5.30
C PRO A 276 -14.78 0.92 -6.77
N VAL A 277 -15.85 0.85 -7.56
CA VAL A 277 -15.78 0.68 -9.02
C VAL A 277 -15.60 2.04 -9.68
N THR A 278 -14.51 2.19 -10.45
CA THR A 278 -14.09 3.45 -11.08
C THR A 278 -14.28 3.44 -12.60
N VAL A 279 -14.22 4.61 -13.24
CA VAL A 279 -14.34 4.69 -14.71
C VAL A 279 -13.13 4.07 -15.40
N GLY A 280 -11.93 4.24 -14.85
CA GLY A 280 -10.69 3.69 -15.40
C GLY A 280 -10.69 2.16 -15.39
N GLN A 281 -11.26 1.55 -14.35
CA GLN A 281 -11.48 0.12 -14.24
C GLN A 281 -12.38 -0.43 -15.37
N LEU A 282 -13.54 0.20 -15.58
CA LEU A 282 -14.49 -0.21 -16.62
C LEU A 282 -13.94 0.00 -18.03
N LEU A 283 -13.24 1.12 -18.26
CA LEU A 283 -12.57 1.39 -19.54
C LEU A 283 -11.44 0.41 -19.80
N ALA A 284 -10.63 0.08 -18.80
CA ALA A 284 -9.54 -0.87 -18.95
C ALA A 284 -10.05 -2.29 -19.24
N ASP A 285 -11.15 -2.70 -18.59
CA ASP A 285 -11.79 -3.98 -18.88
C ASP A 285 -12.33 -4.04 -20.32
N TRP A 286 -13.10 -3.03 -20.74
CA TRP A 286 -13.61 -2.94 -22.10
C TRP A 286 -12.50 -2.92 -23.16
N LEU A 287 -11.48 -2.10 -22.95
CA LEU A 287 -10.38 -1.94 -23.91
C LEU A 287 -9.47 -3.17 -23.96
N ALA A 288 -9.49 -4.05 -22.96
CA ALA A 288 -8.75 -5.30 -23.00
C ALA A 288 -9.45 -6.37 -23.86
N ASP A 289 -10.78 -6.39 -23.88
CA ASP A 289 -11.56 -7.36 -24.65
C ASP A 289 -11.80 -6.92 -26.10
N ARG A 290 -11.59 -5.64 -26.42
CA ARG A 290 -11.76 -5.09 -27.78
C ARG A 290 -10.53 -5.35 -28.68
N PRO A 291 -10.73 -5.62 -29.99
CA PRO A 291 -9.69 -5.51 -31.00
C PRO A 291 -8.99 -4.14 -30.99
N SER A 292 -7.77 -4.06 -31.54
CA SER A 292 -7.00 -2.79 -31.62
C SER A 292 -7.59 -1.73 -32.58
N SER A 293 -8.82 -1.92 -33.05
CA SER A 293 -9.51 -0.99 -33.94
C SER A 293 -9.80 0.33 -33.22
N PRO A 294 -9.71 1.48 -33.91
CA PRO A 294 -10.10 2.76 -33.36
C PRO A 294 -11.56 2.78 -32.87
N PHE A 295 -11.86 3.67 -31.93
CA PHE A 295 -13.19 3.83 -31.32
C PHE A 295 -13.53 5.30 -31.06
N THR A 296 -14.81 5.62 -31.03
CA THR A 296 -15.35 6.93 -30.69
C THR A 296 -15.51 7.09 -29.17
N GLY A 297 -15.60 8.35 -28.70
CA GLY A 297 -15.95 8.61 -27.31
C GLY A 297 -17.34 8.10 -26.91
N GLU A 298 -18.27 8.06 -27.86
CA GLU A 298 -19.63 7.54 -27.67
C GLU A 298 -19.66 6.03 -27.50
N GLU A 299 -18.89 5.28 -28.31
CA GLU A 299 -18.72 3.83 -28.14
C GLU A 299 -18.16 3.51 -26.74
N ALA A 300 -17.15 4.25 -26.30
CA ALA A 300 -16.58 4.08 -24.96
C ALA A 300 -17.59 4.37 -23.85
N ALA A 301 -18.37 5.45 -24.00
CA ALA A 301 -19.39 5.82 -23.03
C ALA A 301 -20.51 4.76 -22.94
N ARG A 302 -20.97 4.26 -24.10
CA ARG A 302 -21.96 3.17 -24.19
C ARG A 302 -21.43 1.90 -23.53
N ALA A 303 -20.20 1.50 -23.82
CA ALA A 303 -19.58 0.30 -23.24
C ALA A 303 -19.41 0.39 -21.71
N VAL A 304 -19.11 1.58 -21.18
CA VAL A 304 -19.06 1.82 -19.74
C VAL A 304 -20.46 1.76 -19.12
N LEU A 305 -21.46 2.35 -19.76
CA LEU A 305 -22.86 2.28 -19.31
C LEU A 305 -23.39 0.84 -19.29
N GLU A 306 -23.11 0.06 -20.32
CA GLU A 306 -23.46 -1.36 -20.40
C GLU A 306 -22.86 -2.13 -19.23
N ARG A 307 -21.55 -1.97 -18.98
CA ARG A 307 -20.88 -2.61 -17.84
C ARG A 307 -21.46 -2.14 -16.50
N LEU A 308 -21.74 -0.86 -16.33
CA LEU A 308 -22.39 -0.33 -15.12
C LEU A 308 -23.74 -0.98 -14.87
N SER A 309 -24.55 -1.16 -15.93
CA SER A 309 -25.88 -1.77 -15.83
C SER A 309 -25.82 -3.26 -15.51
N ALA A 310 -24.72 -3.94 -15.86
CA ALA A 310 -24.49 -5.34 -15.58
C ALA A 310 -23.90 -5.61 -14.18
N LEU A 311 -23.52 -4.57 -13.42
CA LEU A 311 -22.97 -4.77 -12.08
C LEU A 311 -24.04 -5.28 -11.11
N PRO A 312 -23.69 -6.19 -10.18
CA PRO A 312 -24.56 -6.54 -9.06
C PRO A 312 -25.00 -5.29 -8.28
N LYS A 313 -26.26 -5.26 -7.79
CA LYS A 313 -26.82 -4.10 -7.06
C LYS A 313 -26.03 -3.71 -5.81
N SER A 314 -25.28 -4.66 -5.24
CA SER A 314 -24.40 -4.47 -4.09
C SER A 314 -23.08 -3.75 -4.42
N ALA A 315 -22.74 -3.60 -5.70
CA ALA A 315 -21.53 -2.92 -6.16
C ALA A 315 -21.54 -1.45 -5.73
N PHE A 316 -20.41 -0.97 -5.20
CA PHE A 316 -20.25 0.44 -4.92
C PHE A 316 -19.58 1.15 -6.08
N ILE A 317 -20.38 1.89 -6.83
CA ILE A 317 -19.92 2.71 -7.93
C ILE A 317 -19.55 4.10 -7.40
N VAL A 318 -18.41 4.66 -7.83
CA VAL A 318 -18.03 6.02 -7.41
C VAL A 318 -19.12 7.03 -7.81
N PRO A 319 -19.63 7.89 -6.90
CA PRO A 319 -20.83 8.69 -7.16
C PRO A 319 -20.75 9.63 -8.36
N GLU A 320 -19.55 10.09 -8.71
CA GLU A 320 -19.37 10.93 -9.89
C GLU A 320 -19.63 10.19 -11.21
N LEU A 321 -19.35 8.89 -11.27
CA LEU A 321 -19.64 8.04 -12.42
C LEU A 321 -21.14 7.79 -12.55
N CYS A 322 -21.87 7.63 -11.43
CA CYS A 322 -23.33 7.48 -11.45
C CYS A 322 -24.05 8.75 -11.94
N ARG A 323 -23.59 9.94 -11.54
CA ARG A 323 -24.29 11.19 -11.83
C ARG A 323 -24.22 11.62 -13.29
N ASN A 324 -23.08 11.42 -13.95
CA ASN A 324 -22.90 11.79 -15.36
C ASN A 324 -21.85 10.90 -16.02
N PRO A 325 -22.23 9.65 -16.38
CA PRO A 325 -21.29 8.66 -16.91
C PRO A 325 -20.60 9.15 -18.18
N ASN A 326 -21.34 9.73 -19.13
CA ASN A 326 -20.80 10.23 -20.39
C ASN A 326 -19.69 11.28 -20.17
N ARG A 327 -19.94 12.28 -19.32
CA ARG A 327 -18.95 13.32 -19.01
C ARG A 327 -17.71 12.73 -18.34
N VAL A 328 -17.89 11.78 -17.44
CA VAL A 328 -16.78 11.13 -16.73
C VAL A 328 -15.93 10.29 -17.68
N VAL A 329 -16.56 9.56 -18.61
CA VAL A 329 -15.85 8.79 -19.65
C VAL A 329 -15.07 9.70 -20.57
N LEU A 330 -15.68 10.74 -21.14
CA LEU A 330 -14.99 11.68 -22.03
C LEU A 330 -13.80 12.36 -21.34
N ARG A 331 -13.95 12.72 -20.06
CA ARG A 331 -12.86 13.26 -19.24
C ARG A 331 -11.74 12.23 -19.04
N ALA A 332 -12.09 10.97 -18.80
CA ALA A 332 -11.11 9.90 -18.65
C ALA A 332 -10.34 9.68 -19.97
N LEU A 333 -11.03 9.60 -21.11
CA LEU A 333 -10.39 9.50 -22.43
C LEU A 333 -9.43 10.66 -22.69
N ALA A 334 -9.83 11.90 -22.41
CA ALA A 334 -8.96 13.06 -22.53
C ALA A 334 -7.72 12.96 -21.63
N ALA A 335 -7.88 12.50 -20.40
CA ALA A 335 -6.79 12.33 -19.45
C ALA A 335 -5.86 11.14 -19.80
N MET A 336 -6.38 10.12 -20.48
CA MET A 336 -5.62 9.01 -21.05
C MET A 336 -4.82 9.48 -22.27
N THR A 337 -5.42 10.26 -23.17
CA THR A 337 -4.73 10.88 -24.31
C THR A 337 -3.62 11.82 -23.86
N ALA A 338 -3.87 12.68 -22.87
CA ALA A 338 -2.87 13.61 -22.34
C ALA A 338 -1.66 12.90 -21.70
N ARG A 339 -1.78 11.63 -21.35
CA ARG A 339 -0.70 10.79 -20.83
C ARG A 339 -0.11 9.84 -21.87
N GLY A 340 -0.61 9.91 -23.10
CA GLY A 340 -0.17 9.06 -24.20
C GLY A 340 -0.69 7.63 -24.13
N PHE A 341 -1.62 7.26 -23.24
CA PHE A 341 -2.24 5.93 -23.22
C PHE A 341 -3.17 5.70 -24.43
N LEU A 342 -3.73 6.79 -24.96
CA LEU A 342 -4.56 6.78 -26.16
C LEU A 342 -4.01 7.80 -27.16
N VAL A 343 -4.09 7.48 -28.45
CA VAL A 343 -3.86 8.42 -29.54
C VAL A 343 -5.20 8.85 -30.10
N ARG A 344 -5.40 10.16 -30.33
CA ARG A 344 -6.62 10.69 -30.94
C ARG A 344 -6.34 11.14 -32.37
N ARG A 345 -7.08 10.63 -33.35
CA ARG A 345 -7.01 11.03 -34.78
C ARG A 345 -8.41 11.16 -35.36
N SER A 346 -8.72 12.30 -35.97
CA SER A 346 -10.01 12.56 -36.63
C SER A 346 -11.23 12.22 -35.74
N GLY A 347 -11.16 12.59 -34.45
CA GLY A 347 -12.24 12.31 -33.48
C GLY A 347 -12.25 10.89 -32.90
N MET A 348 -11.51 9.95 -33.47
CA MET A 348 -11.36 8.56 -33.01
C MET A 348 -10.19 8.42 -32.04
N PHE A 349 -10.27 7.44 -31.16
CA PHE A 349 -9.24 7.04 -30.20
C PHE A 349 -8.68 5.67 -30.58
N ALA A 350 -7.39 5.46 -30.38
CA ALA A 350 -6.75 4.16 -30.49
C ALA A 350 -5.81 3.95 -29.30
N ARG A 351 -5.62 2.69 -28.88
CA ARG A 351 -4.65 2.33 -27.84
C ARG A 351 -3.24 2.65 -28.32
N SER A 352 -2.43 3.24 -27.46
CA SER A 352 -0.99 3.35 -27.70
C SER A 352 -0.24 2.12 -27.16
N GLU A 353 1.08 2.12 -27.32
CA GLU A 353 1.98 1.13 -26.74
C GLU A 353 2.32 1.42 -25.27
N ILE A 354 1.93 2.58 -24.73
CA ILE A 354 2.25 2.94 -23.34
C ILE A 354 1.46 2.04 -22.38
N ARG A 355 2.19 1.25 -21.59
CA ARG A 355 1.63 0.34 -20.57
C ARG A 355 1.97 0.73 -19.13
N THR A 356 2.91 1.63 -18.91
CA THR A 356 3.37 2.00 -17.56
C THR A 356 2.86 3.38 -17.15
N ASP A 357 2.73 3.60 -15.84
CA ASP A 357 2.43 4.92 -15.28
C ASP A 357 3.44 5.23 -14.18
N ARG A 358 4.12 6.38 -14.25
CA ARG A 358 5.12 6.80 -13.25
C ARG A 358 4.59 6.86 -11.81
N ARG A 359 3.27 6.98 -11.64
CA ARG A 359 2.63 6.97 -10.32
C ARG A 359 2.56 5.57 -9.72
N PHE A 360 2.68 4.53 -10.55
CA PHE A 360 2.71 3.12 -10.18
C PHE A 360 4.03 2.48 -10.61
N PRO A 361 5.16 2.83 -9.95
CA PRO A 361 6.50 2.42 -10.38
C PRO A 361 6.73 0.90 -10.36
N HIS A 362 5.87 0.13 -9.68
CA HIS A 362 5.97 -1.33 -9.57
C HIS A 362 4.97 -2.09 -10.45
N VAL A 363 4.21 -1.38 -11.29
CA VAL A 363 3.20 -1.95 -12.19
C VAL A 363 3.71 -1.88 -13.62
N THR A 364 3.85 -3.05 -14.25
CA THR A 364 4.35 -3.17 -15.62
C THR A 364 3.27 -2.93 -16.68
N ASP A 365 2.02 -3.20 -16.36
CA ASP A 365 0.86 -2.91 -17.21
C ASP A 365 -0.30 -2.33 -16.38
N ILE A 366 -0.48 -1.02 -16.49
CA ILE A 366 -1.51 -0.28 -15.76
C ILE A 366 -2.92 -0.58 -16.27
N TRP A 367 -3.06 -1.03 -17.53
CA TRP A 367 -4.35 -1.47 -18.07
C TRP A 367 -4.76 -2.79 -17.43
N ALA A 368 -3.86 -3.76 -17.44
CA ALA A 368 -4.07 -5.05 -16.80
C ALA A 368 -4.34 -4.88 -15.30
N TYR A 369 -3.60 -4.00 -14.62
CA TYR A 369 -3.83 -3.66 -13.22
C TYR A 369 -5.27 -3.22 -12.95
N GLN A 370 -5.77 -2.24 -13.72
CA GLN A 370 -7.13 -1.70 -13.53
C GLN A 370 -8.20 -2.74 -13.86
N ARG A 371 -8.02 -3.52 -14.94
CA ARG A 371 -8.91 -4.61 -15.31
C ARG A 371 -8.96 -5.71 -14.25
N ASN A 372 -7.82 -6.17 -13.75
CA ASN A 372 -7.76 -7.23 -12.76
C ASN A 372 -8.40 -6.80 -11.44
N ALA A 373 -8.16 -5.56 -11.01
CA ALA A 373 -8.80 -5.00 -9.83
C ALA A 373 -10.34 -4.96 -9.97
N PHE A 374 -10.83 -4.64 -11.17
CA PHE A 374 -12.25 -4.66 -11.50
C PHE A 374 -12.84 -6.08 -11.49
N ARG A 375 -12.22 -7.01 -12.23
CA ARG A 375 -12.70 -8.39 -12.33
C ARG A 375 -12.72 -9.10 -10.99
N GLU A 376 -11.67 -8.93 -10.19
CA GLU A 376 -11.65 -9.46 -8.82
C GLU A 376 -12.81 -8.93 -7.96
N THR A 377 -13.19 -7.67 -8.15
CA THR A 377 -14.33 -7.06 -7.45
C THR A 377 -15.65 -7.65 -7.95
N LEU A 378 -15.80 -7.76 -9.27
CA LEU A 378 -17.00 -8.32 -9.90
C LEU A 378 -17.22 -9.79 -9.52
N ASP A 379 -16.16 -10.60 -9.55
CA ASP A 379 -16.19 -12.02 -9.19
C ASP A 379 -16.65 -12.19 -7.73
N ALA A 380 -16.09 -11.39 -6.81
CA ALA A 380 -16.46 -11.41 -5.40
C ALA A 380 -17.93 -10.99 -5.17
N LEU A 381 -18.40 -9.93 -5.84
CA LEU A 381 -19.78 -9.47 -5.76
C LEU A 381 -20.77 -10.50 -6.33
N THR A 382 -20.37 -11.19 -7.39
CA THR A 382 -21.20 -12.23 -8.04
C THR A 382 -21.32 -13.45 -7.13
N ALA A 383 -20.20 -13.91 -6.56
CA ALA A 383 -20.21 -15.01 -5.59
C ALA A 383 -21.08 -14.69 -4.35
N LEU A 384 -21.00 -13.45 -3.85
CA LEU A 384 -21.83 -13.00 -2.72
C LEU A 384 -23.33 -13.00 -3.07
N SER A 385 -23.68 -12.63 -4.31
CA SER A 385 -25.08 -12.57 -4.76
C SER A 385 -25.67 -13.96 -5.07
N ALA A 386 -24.83 -14.97 -5.27
CA ALA A 386 -25.23 -16.36 -5.49
C ALA A 386 -25.41 -17.15 -4.20
N THR A 387 -25.03 -16.60 -3.05
CA THR A 387 -25.27 -17.20 -1.74
C THR A 387 -26.68 -16.84 -1.29
N PRO A 388 -27.59 -17.82 -1.11
CA PRO A 388 -29.01 -17.58 -0.83
C PRO A 388 -29.29 -16.92 0.52
#